data_AF-A0A8T5IDB8-F1
#
_entry.id   AF-A0A8T5IDB8-F1
#
_cell.length_a   1.000
_cell.length_b   1.000
_cell.length_c   1.000
_cell.angle_alpha   90.00
_cell.angle_beta   90.00
_cell.angle_gamma   90.00
#
_symmetry.space_group_name_H-M   'P 1'
#
loop_
_entity.id
_entity.type
_entity.pdbx_description
1 polymer ?
#
loop_
_entity_poly.entity_id
_entity_poly.type
_entity_poly.pdbx_seq_one_letter_code
_entity_poly.pdbx_strand_id
1 'polypeptide(L)'
;MIAARVNNRKNQAVDGGNMALQNLRALSEKVTIPLAKKLSWMSPLAITWLTLPVGLAAAVLMMLAGRDLYGALMLFGAAFLLILASILDGFDGTLARQTGRVTRWGDYLDHTLDRVLDITWMVAIGYNMAWVGSATLAWSAAMAT
;
A
#
# COMPACT_ATOMS: atom_id res chain seq x y z
N MET A 1 -34.51 11.94 -31.38
CA MET A 1 -34.96 11.72 -29.99
C MET A 1 -34.12 10.68 -29.22
N ILE A 2 -33.64 9.61 -29.87
CA ILE A 2 -32.81 8.56 -29.22
C ILE A 2 -31.41 9.07 -28.82
N ALA A 3 -30.73 9.85 -29.67
CA ALA A 3 -29.38 10.37 -29.38
C ALA A 3 -29.31 11.27 -28.14
N ALA A 4 -30.30 12.13 -27.92
CA ALA A 4 -30.39 13.00 -26.73
C ALA A 4 -30.55 12.19 -25.43
N ARG A 5 -31.32 11.09 -25.49
CA ARG A 5 -31.52 10.19 -24.35
C ARG A 5 -30.28 9.34 -24.03
N VAL A 6 -29.41 9.09 -25.02
CA VAL A 6 -28.11 8.44 -24.79
C VAL A 6 -27.11 9.41 -24.16
N ASN A 7 -27.08 10.67 -24.62
CA ASN A 7 -26.15 11.67 -24.09
C ASN A 7 -26.45 12.02 -22.61
N ASN A 8 -27.74 12.12 -22.27
CA ASN A 8 -28.16 12.40 -20.89
C ASN A 8 -27.81 11.24 -19.93
N ARG A 9 -27.88 9.98 -20.40
CA ARG A 9 -27.45 8.81 -19.62
C ARG A 9 -25.93 8.76 -19.40
N LYS A 10 -25.13 9.20 -20.38
CA LYS A 10 -23.67 9.32 -20.21
C LYS A 10 -23.32 10.41 -19.19
N ASN A 11 -23.93 11.58 -19.26
CA ASN A 11 -23.67 12.66 -18.28
C ASN A 11 -24.08 12.25 -16.86
N GLN A 12 -25.25 11.61 -16.68
CA GLN A 12 -25.66 11.11 -15.37
C GLN A 12 -24.72 10.05 -14.79
N ALA A 13 -24.13 9.19 -15.63
CA ALA A 13 -23.14 8.21 -15.19
C ALA A 13 -21.79 8.86 -14.83
N VAL A 14 -21.36 9.89 -15.57
CA VAL A 14 -20.15 10.67 -15.26
C VAL A 14 -20.31 11.47 -13.96
N ASP A 15 -21.47 12.12 -13.79
CA ASP A 15 -21.78 12.89 -12.57
C ASP A 15 -21.93 11.96 -11.35
N GLY A 16 -22.57 10.81 -11.51
CA GLY A 16 -22.65 9.78 -10.48
C GLY A 16 -21.28 9.20 -10.09
N GLY A 17 -20.39 9.00 -11.08
CA GLY A 17 -19.01 8.55 -10.84
C GLY A 17 -18.17 9.60 -10.11
N ASN A 18 -18.27 10.88 -10.51
CA ASN A 18 -17.59 11.99 -9.84
C ASN A 18 -18.07 12.17 -8.40
N MET A 19 -19.38 12.03 -8.17
CA MET A 19 -19.98 12.08 -6.83
C MET A 19 -19.49 10.92 -5.93
N ALA A 20 -19.38 9.70 -6.47
CA ALA A 20 -18.85 8.56 -5.73
C ALA A 20 -17.38 8.75 -5.33
N LEU A 21 -16.53 9.22 -6.26
CA LEU A 21 -15.11 9.50 -6.00
C LEU A 21 -14.92 10.60 -4.95
N GLN A 22 -15.75 11.66 -4.98
CA GLN A 22 -15.72 12.72 -3.98
C GLN A 22 -16.13 12.22 -2.60
N ASN A 23 -17.15 11.36 -2.51
CA ASN A 23 -17.57 10.75 -1.24
C ASN A 23 -16.49 9.83 -0.64
N LEU A 24 -15.78 9.07 -1.47
CA LEU A 24 -14.66 8.23 -1.03
C LEU A 24 -13.47 9.07 -0.55
N ARG A 25 -13.14 10.16 -1.27
CA ARG A 25 -12.12 11.13 -0.82
C ARG A 25 -12.50 11.78 0.52
N ALA A 26 -13.75 12.21 0.65
CA ALA A 26 -14.24 12.82 1.88
C ALA A 26 -14.22 11.83 3.08
N LEU A 27 -14.51 10.55 2.86
CA LEU A 27 -14.42 9.52 3.89
C LEU A 27 -12.96 9.28 4.32
N SER A 28 -12.05 9.17 3.35
CA SER A 28 -10.60 9.07 3.58
C SER A 28 -10.11 10.27 4.40
N GLU A 29 -10.41 11.49 3.97
CA GLU A 29 -10.01 12.70 4.68
C GLU A 29 -10.57 12.75 6.11
N LYS A 30 -11.84 12.36 6.31
CA LYS A 30 -12.49 12.38 7.62
C LYS A 30 -11.84 11.43 8.64
N VAL A 31 -11.25 10.32 8.18
CA VAL A 31 -10.52 9.38 9.05
C VAL A 31 -9.06 9.82 9.22
N THR A 32 -8.40 10.22 8.13
CA THR A 32 -6.97 10.48 8.14
C THR A 32 -6.61 11.81 8.80
N ILE A 33 -7.46 12.85 8.70
CA ILE A 33 -7.23 14.17 9.34
C ILE A 33 -7.12 14.13 10.87
N PRO A 34 -8.07 13.56 11.63
CA PRO A 34 -7.97 13.51 13.09
C PRO A 34 -6.81 12.64 13.56
N LEU A 35 -6.47 11.58 12.81
CA LEU A 35 -5.32 10.72 13.13
C LEU A 35 -4.00 11.44 12.87
N ALA A 36 -3.87 12.15 11.74
CA ALA A 36 -2.72 12.98 11.42
C ALA A 36 -2.51 14.13 12.43
N LYS A 37 -3.59 14.75 12.93
CA LYS A 37 -3.48 15.73 14.02
C LYS A 37 -2.94 15.11 15.31
N LYS A 38 -3.40 13.91 15.69
CA LYS A 38 -2.89 13.19 16.88
C LYS A 38 -1.43 12.75 16.72
N LEU A 39 -0.98 12.46 15.50
CA LEU A 39 0.40 12.06 15.19
C LEU A 39 1.29 13.23 14.72
N SER A 40 0.83 14.48 14.83
CA SER A 40 1.58 15.67 14.41
C SER A 40 2.94 15.87 15.11
N TRP A 41 3.16 15.16 16.22
CA TRP A 41 4.41 15.10 16.96
C TRP A 41 5.46 14.18 16.30
N MET A 42 5.04 13.23 15.45
CA MET A 42 5.95 12.38 14.68
C MET A 42 6.37 13.07 13.39
N SER A 43 7.63 12.89 13.00
CA SER A 43 8.10 13.30 11.68
C SER A 43 7.49 12.36 10.63
N PRO A 44 6.96 12.87 9.49
CA PRO A 44 6.51 12.03 8.38
C PRO A 44 7.57 11.00 7.98
N LEU A 45 8.84 11.44 7.94
CA LEU A 45 9.99 10.59 7.65
C LEU A 45 10.12 9.39 8.60
N ALA A 46 9.78 9.55 9.88
CA ALA A 46 9.84 8.46 10.85
C ALA A 46 8.77 7.39 10.58
N ILE A 47 7.64 7.78 9.99
CA ILE A 47 6.57 6.85 9.59
C ILE A 47 7.02 6.07 8.35
N THR A 48 7.61 6.73 7.35
CA THR A 48 8.21 6.06 6.18
C THR A 48 9.24 5.00 6.60
N TRP A 49 10.12 5.36 7.55
CA TRP A 49 11.10 4.41 8.11
C TRP A 49 10.48 3.28 8.94
N LEU A 50 9.28 3.47 9.49
CA LEU A 50 8.54 2.44 10.22
C LEU A 50 7.91 1.43 9.25
N THR A 51 7.53 1.86 8.05
CA THR A 51 6.96 0.98 7.01
C THR A 51 7.95 -0.12 6.61
N LEU A 52 9.24 0.19 6.54
CA LEU A 52 10.29 -0.77 6.19
C LEU A 52 10.33 -2.03 7.06
N PRO A 53 10.56 -1.97 8.39
CA PRO A 53 10.62 -3.15 9.23
C PRO A 53 9.30 -3.93 9.24
N VAL A 54 8.16 -3.26 9.10
CA VAL A 54 6.83 -3.91 8.99
C VAL A 54 6.74 -4.71 7.68
N GLY A 55 7.15 -4.11 6.55
CA GLY A 55 7.17 -4.77 5.25
C GLY A 55 8.19 -5.92 5.19
N LEU A 56 9.36 -5.77 5.82
CA LEU A 56 10.35 -6.84 5.93
C LEU A 56 9.86 -8.01 6.80
N ALA A 57 9.17 -7.73 7.90
CA ALA A 57 8.56 -8.76 8.72
C ALA A 57 7.51 -9.56 7.92
N ALA A 58 6.69 -8.89 7.10
CA ALA A 58 5.77 -9.55 6.19
C ALA A 58 6.51 -10.47 5.20
N ALA A 59 7.60 -9.98 4.60
CA ALA A 59 8.43 -10.74 3.68
C ALA A 59 8.98 -12.04 4.31
N VAL A 60 9.52 -11.94 5.53
CA VAL A 60 10.04 -13.11 6.27
C VAL A 60 8.95 -14.13 6.53
N LEU A 61 7.76 -13.69 6.97
CA LEU A 61 6.63 -14.60 7.19
C LEU A 61 6.19 -15.28 5.88
N MET A 62 6.12 -14.55 4.77
CA MET A 62 5.81 -15.13 3.45
C MET A 62 6.85 -16.16 3.02
N MET A 63 8.14 -15.88 3.20
CA MET A 63 9.22 -16.75 2.77
C MET A 63 9.27 -18.06 3.57
N LEU A 64 8.98 -18.00 4.88
CA LEU A 64 9.06 -19.15 5.79
C LEU A 64 7.77 -19.97 5.88
N ALA A 65 6.66 -19.50 5.33
CA ALA A 65 5.38 -20.17 5.43
C ALA A 65 5.38 -21.58 4.78
N GLY A 66 5.12 -22.60 5.58
CA GLY A 66 4.92 -23.99 5.13
C GLY A 66 3.53 -24.27 4.57
N ARG A 67 3.24 -25.56 4.28
CA ARG A 67 1.91 -26.06 3.89
C ARG A 67 1.07 -26.56 5.07
N ASP A 68 1.56 -26.38 6.29
CA ASP A 68 0.92 -26.80 7.53
C ASP A 68 0.10 -25.66 8.15
N LEU A 69 -0.57 -25.95 9.27
CA LEU A 69 -1.40 -24.96 9.96
C LEU A 69 -0.58 -23.74 10.42
N TYR A 70 0.68 -23.94 10.85
CA TYR A 70 1.56 -22.84 11.21
C TYR A 70 1.91 -21.98 9.99
N GLY A 71 2.23 -22.59 8.85
CA GLY A 71 2.42 -21.88 7.59
C GLY A 71 1.20 -21.04 7.19
N ALA A 72 -0.01 -21.56 7.35
CA ALA A 72 -1.23 -20.81 7.09
C ALA A 72 -1.34 -19.56 8.01
N LEU A 73 -1.07 -19.70 9.31
CA LEU A 73 -1.04 -18.57 10.24
C LEU A 73 0.03 -17.53 9.88
N MET A 74 1.20 -17.98 9.42
CA MET A 74 2.27 -17.09 8.93
C MET A 74 1.81 -16.28 7.70
N LEU A 75 1.12 -16.91 6.74
CA LEU A 75 0.58 -16.19 5.57
C LEU A 75 -0.50 -15.18 5.96
N PHE A 76 -1.39 -15.52 6.90
CA PHE A 76 -2.36 -14.56 7.43
C PHE A 76 -1.68 -13.39 8.14
N GLY A 77 -0.65 -13.68 8.96
CA GLY A 77 0.17 -12.65 9.60
C GLY A 77 0.88 -11.76 8.58
N ALA A 78 1.46 -12.35 7.52
CA ALA A 78 2.08 -11.62 6.44
C ALA A 78 1.09 -10.72 5.72
N ALA A 79 -0.08 -11.23 5.35
CA ALA A 79 -1.13 -10.44 4.70
C ALA A 79 -1.57 -9.26 5.57
N PHE A 80 -1.72 -9.48 6.88
CA PHE A 80 -2.02 -8.42 7.83
C PHE A 80 -0.91 -7.34 7.87
N LEU A 81 0.35 -7.75 7.93
CA LEU A 81 1.49 -6.83 7.93
C LEU A 81 1.63 -6.07 6.60
N LEU A 82 1.33 -6.69 5.46
CA LEU A 82 1.30 -6.00 4.15
C LEU A 82 0.24 -4.90 4.13
N ILE A 83 -0.96 -5.19 4.62
CA ILE A 83 -2.04 -4.19 4.75
C ILE A 83 -1.58 -3.07 5.68
N LEU A 84 -0.95 -3.41 6.82
CA LEU A 84 -0.45 -2.43 7.77
C LEU A 84 0.64 -1.54 7.15
N ALA A 85 1.60 -2.12 6.44
CA ALA A 85 2.64 -1.38 5.71
C ALA A 85 2.01 -0.42 4.69
N SER A 86 1.06 -0.90 3.89
CA SER A 86 0.33 -0.09 2.90
C SER A 86 -0.42 1.08 3.53
N ILE A 87 -0.95 0.91 4.75
CA ILE A 87 -1.62 1.99 5.48
C ILE A 87 -0.60 3.01 6.01
N LEU A 88 0.53 2.55 6.55
CA LEU A 88 1.59 3.42 7.09
C LEU A 88 2.20 4.30 5.99
N ASP A 89 2.44 3.71 4.83
CA ASP A 89 2.92 4.36 3.62
C ASP A 89 2.00 5.51 3.19
N GLY A 90 0.72 5.22 2.89
CA GLY A 90 -0.22 6.29 2.53
C GLY A 90 -0.49 7.33 3.64
N PHE A 91 -0.16 7.02 4.89
CA PHE A 91 -0.36 7.91 6.02
C PHE A 91 0.71 9.00 6.11
N ASP A 92 1.97 8.71 5.80
CA ASP A 92 3.07 9.68 5.97
C ASP A 92 2.94 10.88 5.00
N GLY A 93 2.51 10.65 3.76
CA GLY A 93 2.28 11.70 2.77
C GLY A 93 1.05 12.54 3.13
N THR A 94 0.04 11.92 3.73
CA THR A 94 -1.12 12.65 4.25
C THR A 94 -0.74 13.51 5.46
N LEU A 95 0.08 12.97 6.37
CA LEU A 95 0.62 13.72 7.51
C LEU A 95 1.50 14.88 7.04
N ALA A 96 2.36 14.67 6.04
CA ALA A 96 3.21 15.71 5.47
C ALA A 96 2.38 16.86 4.87
N ARG A 97 1.33 16.54 4.10
CA ARG A 97 0.40 17.54 3.53
C ARG A 97 -0.34 18.33 4.60
N GLN A 98 -0.81 17.68 5.66
CA GLN A 98 -1.56 18.35 6.72
C GLN A 98 -0.70 19.17 7.67
N THR A 99 0.53 18.75 7.91
CA THR A 99 1.48 19.47 8.78
C THR A 99 2.28 20.54 8.03
N GLY A 100 2.12 20.64 6.70
CA GLY A 100 2.90 21.55 5.86
C GLY A 100 4.39 21.17 5.77
N ARG A 101 4.75 19.93 6.11
CA ARG A 101 6.14 19.43 6.15
C ARG A 101 6.50 18.60 4.91
N VAL A 102 5.91 18.92 3.75
CA VAL A 102 6.22 18.25 2.49
C VAL A 102 7.63 18.61 2.05
N THR A 103 8.48 17.62 1.79
CA THR A 103 9.87 17.82 1.33
C THR A 103 10.16 16.95 0.12
N ARG A 104 11.01 17.42 -0.81
CA ARG A 104 11.43 16.63 -1.99
C ARG A 104 12.21 15.37 -1.59
N TRP A 105 12.95 15.43 -0.48
CA TRP A 105 13.69 14.27 0.02
C TRP A 105 12.76 13.20 0.58
N GLY A 106 11.73 13.58 1.35
CA GLY A 106 10.72 12.64 1.84
C GLY A 106 9.98 11.95 0.70
N ASP A 107 9.54 12.72 -0.30
CA ASP A 107 8.87 12.22 -1.51
C ASP A 107 9.75 11.23 -2.31
N TYR A 108 11.05 11.53 -2.43
CA TYR A 108 12.01 10.60 -3.06
C TYR A 108 12.20 9.32 -2.24
N LEU A 109 12.30 9.45 -0.91
CA LEU A 109 12.49 8.30 -0.03
C LEU A 109 11.27 7.38 -0.04
N ASP A 110 10.06 7.93 0.05
CA ASP A 110 8.78 7.23 -0.03
C ASP A 110 8.73 6.32 -1.26
N HIS A 111 8.89 6.90 -2.45
CA HIS A 111 8.95 6.16 -3.71
C HIS A 111 10.10 5.15 -3.80
N THR A 112 11.24 5.43 -3.17
CA THR A 112 12.37 4.48 -3.16
C THR A 112 12.04 3.27 -2.29
N LEU A 113 11.45 3.50 -1.11
CA LEU A 113 11.11 2.44 -0.17
C LEU A 113 9.98 1.55 -0.70
N ASP A 114 9.02 2.11 -1.44
CA ASP A 114 8.02 1.35 -2.20
C ASP A 114 8.67 0.34 -3.14
N ARG A 115 9.62 0.78 -3.97
CA ARG A 115 10.31 -0.12 -4.92
C ARG A 115 11.11 -1.21 -4.20
N VAL A 116 11.76 -0.85 -3.09
CA VAL A 116 12.53 -1.81 -2.28
C VAL A 116 11.60 -2.88 -1.69
N LEU A 117 10.45 -2.48 -1.14
CA LEU A 117 9.49 -3.41 -0.55
C LEU A 117 8.83 -4.30 -1.60
N ASP A 118 8.42 -3.76 -2.75
CA ASP A 118 7.86 -4.52 -3.87
C ASP A 118 8.81 -5.64 -4.31
N ILE A 119 10.08 -5.29 -4.57
CA ILE A 119 11.13 -6.26 -4.94
C ILE A 119 11.30 -7.30 -3.83
N THR A 120 11.34 -6.86 -2.57
CA THR A 120 11.55 -7.74 -1.42
C THR A 120 10.42 -8.76 -1.27
N TRP A 121 9.16 -8.35 -1.44
CA TRP A 121 8.01 -9.24 -1.36
C TRP A 121 7.98 -10.24 -2.52
N MET A 122 8.32 -9.79 -3.72
CA MET A 122 8.40 -10.66 -4.90
C MET A 122 9.47 -11.75 -4.74
N VAL A 123 10.65 -11.36 -4.24
CA VAL A 123 11.73 -12.30 -3.90
C VAL A 123 11.27 -13.25 -2.79
N ALA A 124 10.69 -12.75 -1.70
CA ALA A 124 10.27 -13.57 -0.57
C ALA A 124 9.26 -14.67 -0.95
N ILE A 125 8.23 -14.34 -1.73
CA ILE A 125 7.25 -15.32 -2.22
C ILE A 125 7.92 -16.34 -3.14
N GLY A 126 8.75 -15.91 -4.08
CA GLY A 126 9.36 -16.83 -5.04
C GLY A 126 10.40 -17.77 -4.40
N TYR A 127 11.08 -17.32 -3.34
CA TYR A 127 11.98 -18.14 -2.54
C TYR A 127 11.27 -19.10 -1.59
N ASN A 128 9.95 -18.97 -1.40
CA ASN A 128 9.20 -19.93 -0.59
C ASN A 128 9.21 -21.31 -1.27
N MET A 129 9.96 -22.25 -0.69
CA MET A 129 10.14 -23.60 -1.21
C MET A 129 8.90 -24.48 -1.08
N ALA A 130 8.00 -24.15 -0.16
CA ALA A 130 6.76 -24.90 0.05
C ALA A 130 5.73 -24.61 -1.05
N TRP A 131 5.71 -23.39 -1.59
CA TRP A 131 4.68 -22.95 -2.54
C TRP A 131 5.20 -22.78 -3.98
N VAL A 132 6.37 -22.18 -4.17
CA VAL A 132 6.90 -21.82 -5.50
C VAL A 132 8.14 -22.65 -5.84
N GLY A 133 9.12 -22.73 -4.95
CA GLY A 133 10.30 -23.58 -5.11
C GLY A 133 11.27 -23.16 -6.22
N SER A 134 11.20 -21.91 -6.71
CA SER A 134 12.04 -21.45 -7.82
C SER A 134 12.57 -20.03 -7.57
N ALA A 135 13.83 -19.96 -7.17
CA ALA A 135 14.54 -18.69 -7.00
C ALA A 135 14.64 -17.90 -8.32
N THR A 136 14.73 -18.58 -9.47
CA THR A 136 14.79 -17.91 -10.78
C THR A 136 13.48 -17.19 -11.10
N LEU A 137 12.33 -17.78 -10.78
CA LEU A 137 11.03 -17.09 -10.90
C LEU A 137 10.98 -15.86 -9.99
N ALA A 138 11.46 -15.99 -8.75
CA ALA A 138 11.54 -14.89 -7.78
C ALA A 138 12.30 -13.68 -8.35
N TRP A 139 13.52 -13.92 -8.85
CA TRP A 139 14.36 -12.86 -9.43
C TRP A 139 13.78 -12.31 -10.73
N SER A 140 13.19 -13.15 -11.58
CA SER A 140 12.58 -12.69 -12.83
C SER A 140 11.40 -11.75 -12.58
N ALA A 141 10.57 -12.06 -11.57
CA ALA A 141 9.44 -11.23 -11.19
C ALA A 141 9.90 -9.92 -10.52
N ALA A 142 10.93 -9.99 -9.68
CA ALA A 142 11.54 -8.81 -9.07
C ALA A 142 12.14 -7.84 -10.11
N MET A 143 12.76 -8.36 -11.18
CA MET A 143 13.30 -7.54 -12.27
C MET A 143 12.24 -6.94 -13.19
N ALA A 144 11.01 -7.46 -13.16
CA ALA A 144 9.92 -6.99 -14.01
C ALA A 144 9.10 -5.84 -13.40
N THR A 145 9.40 -5.43 -12.16
CA THR A 145 8.69 -4.39 -11.39
C THR A 145 9.44 -3.08 -11.40
#